data_AF-A0A1Y1JUN5-F1
#
_entry.id   AF-A0A1Y1JUN5-F1
#
_cell.length_a   1.000
_cell.length_b   1.000
_cell.length_c   1.000
_cell.angle_alpha   90.00
_cell.angle_beta   90.00
_cell.angle_gamma   90.00
#
_symmetry.space_group_name_H-M   'P 1'
#
loop_
_entity.id
_entity.type
_entity.pdbx_description
1 polymer ?
#
loop_
_entity_poly.entity_id
_entity_poly.type
_entity_poly.pdbx_seq_one_letter_code
_entity_poly.pdbx_strand_id
1 'polypeptide(L)'
;LKHKDTKDFKCDNCDYATNNKQQLKRHLLKYDFAKQFECDICNYTTNVNRNFKTHLLSHKVNKDFKCTNCDYATNVKHSLKSHLLTHKNTKEFKCGICNYATNYRQVLKRHLLTHKMTKQFKCDNCEY
;
A
#
# COMPACT_ATOMS: atom_id res chain seq x y z
N LEU A 1 -0.25 5.43 21.29
CA LEU A 1 -0.94 6.11 20.18
C LEU A 1 -2.39 5.64 20.17
N LYS A 2 -3.33 6.46 20.69
CA LYS A 2 -4.77 6.14 20.69
C LYS A 2 -5.28 6.17 19.25
N HIS A 3 -5.67 5.04 18.69
CA HIS A 3 -6.44 5.01 17.46
C HIS A 3 -7.85 5.48 17.79
N LYS A 4 -8.24 6.65 17.26
CA LYS A 4 -9.63 7.12 17.32
C LYS A 4 -10.38 6.41 16.19
N ASP A 5 -11.23 5.45 16.54
CA ASP A 5 -12.02 4.66 15.60
C ASP A 5 -13.24 5.41 15.04
N THR A 6 -13.44 6.67 15.45
CA THR A 6 -14.54 7.50 14.96
C THR A 6 -14.16 8.13 13.61
N LYS A 7 -14.84 7.70 12.53
CA LYS A 7 -14.72 8.31 11.20
C LYS A 7 -15.54 9.60 11.15
N ASP A 8 -15.00 10.65 11.76
CA ASP A 8 -15.70 11.94 11.96
C ASP A 8 -15.86 12.76 10.67
N PHE A 9 -15.03 12.51 9.65
CA PHE A 9 -15.03 13.27 8.40
C PHE A 9 -15.56 12.42 7.25
N LYS A 10 -16.76 12.72 6.76
CA LYS A 10 -17.44 12.02 5.66
C LYS A 10 -17.38 12.86 4.38
N CYS A 11 -17.36 12.20 3.24
CA CYS A 11 -17.56 12.82 1.94
C CYS A 11 -19.06 12.88 1.66
N ASP A 12 -19.54 14.01 1.15
CA ASP A 12 -20.96 14.15 0.79
C ASP A 12 -21.29 13.51 -0.56
N ASN A 13 -20.27 13.24 -1.38
CA ASN A 13 -20.41 12.74 -2.76
C ASN A 13 -20.15 11.23 -2.90
N CYS A 14 -19.79 10.52 -1.82
CA CYS A 14 -19.66 9.06 -1.78
C CYS A 14 -19.50 8.54 -0.34
N ASP A 15 -19.50 7.22 -0.16
CA ASP A 15 -19.36 6.57 1.15
C ASP A 15 -17.96 6.70 1.81
N TYR A 16 -17.07 7.51 1.24
CA TYR A 16 -15.74 7.71 1.82
C TYR A 16 -15.82 8.44 3.15
N ALA A 17 -15.21 7.87 4.19
CA ALA A 17 -15.10 8.49 5.50
C ALA A 17 -13.74 8.22 6.14
N THR A 18 -13.24 9.20 6.89
CA THR A 18 -11.92 9.19 7.52
C THR A 18 -11.94 9.92 8.87
N ASN A 19 -10.98 9.62 9.73
CA ASN A 19 -10.77 10.33 11.00
C ASN A 19 -9.75 11.48 10.87
N ASN A 20 -9.27 11.75 9.65
CA ASN A 20 -8.26 12.76 9.39
C ASN A 20 -8.78 13.78 8.35
N LYS A 21 -8.94 15.04 8.78
CA LYS A 21 -9.42 16.14 7.93
C LYS A 21 -8.57 16.34 6.67
N GLN A 22 -7.25 16.15 6.74
CA GLN A 22 -6.35 16.26 5.57
C GLN A 22 -6.60 15.14 4.55
N GLN A 23 -6.96 13.94 5.04
CA GLN A 23 -7.33 12.82 4.18
C GLN A 23 -8.64 13.10 3.44
N LEU A 24 -9.65 13.68 4.12
CA LEU A 24 -10.90 14.09 3.48
C LEU A 24 -10.64 15.19 2.44
N LYS A 25 -9.88 16.24 2.78
CA LYS A 25 -9.52 17.30 1.83
C LYS A 25 -8.87 16.73 0.57
N ARG A 26 -7.92 15.80 0.73
CA ARG A 26 -7.26 15.14 -0.41
C ARG A 26 -8.18 14.24 -1.19
N HIS A 27 -9.08 13.53 -0.53
CA HIS A 27 -10.12 12.74 -1.20
C HIS A 27 -11.00 13.63 -2.08
N LEU A 28 -11.41 14.79 -1.58
CA LEU A 28 -12.24 15.75 -2.33
C LEU A 28 -11.54 16.27 -3.59
N LEU A 29 -10.20 16.34 -3.62
CA LEU A 29 -9.44 16.69 -4.83
C LEU A 29 -9.62 15.69 -5.97
N LYS A 30 -10.13 14.48 -5.73
CA LYS A 30 -10.46 13.52 -6.80
C LYS A 30 -11.56 14.07 -7.73
N TYR A 31 -12.46 14.90 -7.19
CA TYR A 31 -13.56 15.49 -7.94
C TYR A 31 -13.16 16.82 -8.62
N ASP A 32 -11.95 17.32 -8.38
CA ASP A 32 -11.44 18.59 -8.90
C ASP A 32 -10.22 18.32 -9.80
N PHE A 33 -10.46 18.20 -11.10
CA PHE A 33 -9.41 17.96 -12.10
C PHE A 33 -8.38 19.09 -12.18
N ALA A 34 -8.75 20.32 -11.81
CA ALA A 34 -7.84 21.47 -11.85
C ALA A 34 -6.75 21.43 -10.76
N LYS A 35 -6.85 20.52 -9.78
CA LYS A 35 -5.89 20.38 -8.67
C LYS A 35 -5.06 19.10 -8.73
N GLN A 36 -4.95 18.50 -9.91
CA GLN A 36 -4.11 17.33 -10.13
C GLN A 36 -2.69 17.73 -10.55
N PHE A 37 -1.72 16.92 -10.16
CA PHE A 37 -0.34 17.01 -10.63
C PHE A 37 -0.18 16.02 -11.79
N GLU A 38 0.07 16.55 -12.97
CA GLU A 38 0.25 15.79 -14.21
C GLU A 38 1.74 15.71 -14.55
N CYS A 39 2.16 14.57 -15.09
CA CYS A 39 3.54 14.38 -15.51
C CYS A 39 3.72 14.80 -16.97
N ASP A 40 4.69 15.67 -17.23
CA ASP A 40 4.98 16.12 -18.61
C ASP A 40 5.68 15.05 -19.48
N ILE A 41 6.07 13.91 -18.88
CA ILE A 41 6.83 12.84 -19.54
C ILE A 41 5.92 11.64 -19.88
N CYS A 42 4.83 11.44 -19.13
CA CYS A 42 3.90 10.32 -19.35
C CYS A 42 2.52 10.62 -18.79
N ASN A 43 1.54 9.74 -19.05
CA ASN A 43 0.14 9.94 -18.63
C ASN A 43 -0.13 9.73 -17.12
N TYR A 44 0.88 9.89 -16.26
CA TYR A 44 0.71 9.75 -14.81
C TYR A 44 0.14 11.03 -14.20
N THR A 45 -0.97 10.88 -13.47
CA THR A 45 -1.62 11.98 -12.77
C THR A 45 -1.94 11.61 -11.33
N THR A 46 -1.77 12.56 -10.40
CA THR A 46 -2.13 12.34 -9.00
C THR A 46 -2.54 13.64 -8.31
N ASN A 47 -3.46 13.57 -7.35
CA ASN A 47 -3.82 14.71 -6.50
C ASN A 47 -2.92 14.83 -5.24
N VAL A 48 -1.81 14.08 -5.19
CA VAL A 48 -0.91 14.02 -4.02
C VAL A 48 0.50 14.44 -4.41
N ASN A 49 0.91 15.65 -4.05
CA ASN A 49 2.24 16.21 -4.37
C ASN A 49 3.40 15.26 -3.99
N ARG A 50 3.34 14.62 -2.82
CA ARG A 50 4.38 13.66 -2.40
C ARG A 50 4.49 12.47 -3.37
N ASN A 51 3.37 11.96 -3.87
CA ASN A 51 3.36 10.86 -4.82
C ASN A 51 3.90 11.34 -6.16
N PHE A 52 3.51 12.55 -6.60
CA PHE A 52 4.02 13.15 -7.82
C PHE A 52 5.54 13.31 -7.80
N LYS A 53 6.09 13.91 -6.74
CA LYS A 53 7.55 14.02 -6.54
C LYS A 53 8.25 12.66 -6.54
N THR A 54 7.63 11.64 -5.95
CA THR A 54 8.18 10.28 -5.96
C THR A 54 8.10 9.66 -7.36
N HIS A 55 7.02 9.90 -8.09
CA HIS A 55 6.84 9.44 -9.46
C HIS A 55 7.88 10.05 -10.39
N LEU A 56 8.19 11.34 -10.29
CA LEU A 56 9.24 11.96 -11.12
C LEU A 56 10.61 11.28 -10.99
N LEU A 57 10.87 10.57 -9.88
CA LEU A 57 12.09 9.78 -9.70
C LEU A 57 12.13 8.52 -10.58
N SER A 58 11.00 8.04 -11.11
CA SER A 58 10.99 6.91 -12.06
C SER A 58 11.52 7.29 -13.43
N HIS A 59 11.49 8.58 -13.79
CA HIS A 59 12.02 9.09 -15.06
C HIS A 59 13.52 9.36 -15.01
N LYS A 60 14.13 9.36 -13.81
CA LYS A 60 15.58 9.48 -13.68
C LYS A 60 16.27 8.20 -14.16
N VAL A 61 17.19 8.34 -15.10
CA VAL A 61 18.01 7.23 -15.64
C VAL A 61 18.94 6.65 -14.57
N ASN A 62 19.64 7.51 -13.84
CA ASN A 62 20.54 7.08 -12.78
C ASN A 62 19.75 6.70 -11.54
N LYS A 63 20.12 5.56 -10.94
CA LYS A 63 19.49 5.01 -9.74
C LYS A 63 20.36 5.26 -8.52
N ASP A 64 19.89 6.15 -7.64
CA ASP A 64 20.66 6.64 -6.48
C ASP A 64 20.82 5.60 -5.36
N PHE A 65 19.87 4.67 -5.22
CA PHE A 65 19.86 3.67 -4.15
C PHE A 65 20.10 2.27 -4.71
N LYS A 66 21.29 1.72 -4.45
CA LYS A 66 21.71 0.38 -4.90
C LYS A 66 21.65 -0.62 -3.75
N CYS A 67 21.26 -1.85 -4.05
CA CYS A 67 21.39 -2.96 -3.13
C CYS A 67 22.87 -3.38 -3.05
N THR A 68 23.32 -3.77 -1.86
CA THR A 68 24.68 -4.29 -1.64
C THR A 68 24.79 -5.79 -1.92
N ASN A 69 23.65 -6.49 -2.07
CA ASN A 69 23.60 -7.95 -2.14
C ASN A 69 23.21 -8.48 -3.53
N CYS A 70 22.80 -7.61 -4.45
CA CYS A 70 22.47 -7.94 -5.84
C CYS A 70 22.39 -6.67 -6.70
N ASP A 71 22.12 -6.81 -7.99
CA ASP A 71 22.07 -5.71 -8.96
C ASP A 71 20.81 -4.82 -8.87
N TYR A 72 19.95 -5.04 -7.87
CA TYR A 72 18.76 -4.22 -7.69
C TYR A 72 19.13 -2.77 -7.34
N ALA A 73 18.55 -1.82 -8.05
CA ALA A 73 18.68 -0.41 -7.75
C ALA A 73 17.35 0.33 -7.98
N THR A 74 17.17 1.46 -7.30
CA THR A 74 15.98 2.31 -7.36
C THR A 74 16.31 3.76 -7.03
N ASN A 75 15.47 4.71 -7.45
CA ASN A 75 15.54 6.11 -7.00
C ASN A 75 14.73 6.39 -5.73
N VAL A 76 14.10 5.35 -5.17
CA VAL A 76 13.17 5.50 -4.05
C VAL A 76 13.68 4.75 -2.82
N LYS A 77 14.14 5.50 -1.81
CA LYS A 77 14.75 4.95 -0.58
C LYS A 77 13.89 3.89 0.12
N HIS A 78 12.57 4.09 0.20
CA HIS A 78 11.68 3.12 0.87
C HIS A 78 11.50 1.83 0.05
N SER A 79 11.65 1.91 -1.28
CA SER A 79 11.66 0.74 -2.16
C SER A 79 12.91 -0.09 -1.93
N LEU A 80 14.09 0.54 -1.78
CA LEU A 80 15.31 -0.19 -1.40
C LEU A 80 15.14 -0.86 -0.02
N LYS A 81 14.63 -0.14 0.99
CA LYS A 81 14.38 -0.72 2.32
C LYS A 81 13.46 -1.94 2.26
N SER A 82 12.39 -1.86 1.47
CA SER A 82 11.47 -2.98 1.25
C SER A 82 12.17 -4.13 0.53
N HIS A 83 12.93 -3.83 -0.52
CA HIS A 83 13.71 -4.82 -1.26
C HIS A 83 14.71 -5.56 -0.36
N LEU A 84 15.40 -4.87 0.55
CA LEU A 84 16.34 -5.53 1.48
C LEU A 84 15.69 -6.63 2.34
N LEU A 85 14.36 -6.60 2.51
CA LEU A 85 13.61 -7.66 3.18
C LEU A 85 13.54 -8.96 2.37
N THR A 86 13.83 -8.96 1.06
CA THR A 86 13.91 -10.18 0.25
C THR A 86 15.19 -10.97 0.52
N HIS A 87 16.24 -10.30 0.99
CA HIS A 87 17.51 -10.92 1.35
C HIS A 87 17.53 -11.48 2.78
N LYS A 88 16.49 -11.18 3.58
CA LYS A 88 16.35 -11.76 4.92
C LYS A 88 15.85 -13.19 4.82
N ASN A 89 16.64 -14.14 5.34
CA ASN A 89 16.25 -15.54 5.48
C ASN A 89 15.16 -15.76 6.55
N THR A 90 15.05 -14.85 7.52
CA THR A 90 14.00 -14.89 8.53
C THR A 90 12.74 -14.22 8.02
N LYS A 91 11.57 -14.85 8.26
CA LYS A 91 10.26 -14.25 7.99
C LYS A 91 9.64 -13.73 9.28
N GLU A 92 9.58 -12.41 9.43
CA GLU A 92 9.15 -11.74 10.67
C GLU A 92 7.63 -11.87 10.93
N PHE A 93 6.81 -11.87 9.88
CA PHE A 93 5.36 -11.91 10.01
C PHE A 93 4.84 -13.32 9.73
N LYS A 94 4.51 -14.03 10.80
CA LYS A 94 3.96 -15.40 10.75
C LYS A 94 2.43 -15.38 10.87
N CYS A 95 1.78 -16.29 10.14
CA CYS A 95 0.37 -16.56 10.32
C CYS A 95 0.16 -17.34 11.61
N GLY A 96 -0.85 -16.96 12.39
CA GLY A 96 -1.23 -17.70 13.61
C GLY A 96 -2.13 -18.91 13.35
N ILE A 97 -2.54 -19.14 12.08
CA ILE A 97 -3.51 -20.19 11.70
C ILE A 97 -2.84 -21.32 10.91
N CYS A 98 -1.77 -21.04 10.18
CA CYS A 98 -1.03 -22.03 9.41
C CYS A 98 0.46 -21.67 9.33
N ASN A 99 1.27 -22.51 8.68
CA ASN A 99 2.72 -22.33 8.55
C ASN A 99 3.15 -21.21 7.59
N TYR A 100 2.21 -20.41 7.06
CA TYR A 100 2.54 -19.29 6.18
C TYR A 100 3.29 -18.19 6.94
N ALA A 101 4.36 -17.68 6.34
CA ALA A 101 5.10 -16.53 6.85
C ALA A 101 5.60 -15.64 5.70
N THR A 102 5.85 -14.37 6.01
CA THR A 102 6.32 -13.35 5.07
C THR A 102 7.12 -12.26 5.78
N ASN A 103 7.93 -11.52 5.02
CA ASN A 103 8.61 -10.31 5.52
C ASN A 103 7.77 -9.04 5.38
N TYR A 104 6.56 -9.16 4.84
CA TYR A 104 5.70 -8.02 4.52
C TYR A 104 4.37 -8.08 5.27
N ARG A 105 4.16 -7.15 6.22
CA ARG A 105 2.94 -7.08 7.04
C ARG A 105 1.65 -7.04 6.21
N GLN A 106 1.63 -6.27 5.13
CA GLN A 106 0.48 -6.17 4.23
C GLN A 106 0.16 -7.49 3.52
N VAL A 107 1.19 -8.27 3.20
CA VAL A 107 1.01 -9.60 2.59
C VAL A 107 0.41 -10.56 3.61
N LEU A 108 0.87 -10.52 4.87
CA LEU A 108 0.23 -11.29 5.95
C LEU A 108 -1.23 -10.90 6.13
N LYS A 109 -1.55 -9.59 6.16
CA LYS A 109 -2.95 -9.12 6.27
C LYS A 109 -3.83 -9.67 5.14
N ARG A 110 -3.35 -9.64 3.90
CA ARG A 110 -4.05 -10.21 2.75
C ARG A 110 -4.20 -11.73 2.88
N HIS A 111 -3.15 -12.43 3.28
CA HIS A 111 -3.20 -13.86 3.55
C HIS A 111 -4.25 -14.22 4.62
N LEU A 112 -4.36 -13.44 5.70
CA LEU A 112 -5.38 -13.68 6.74
C LEU A 112 -6.82 -13.58 6.21
N LEU A 113 -7.07 -12.88 5.10
CA LEU A 113 -8.39 -12.86 4.47
C LEU A 113 -8.75 -14.21 3.84
N THR A 114 -7.77 -14.98 3.36
CA THR A 114 -8.04 -16.31 2.78
C THR A 114 -8.59 -17.27 3.84
N HIS A 115 -8.11 -17.17 5.09
CA HIS A 115 -8.65 -17.95 6.21
C HIS A 115 -10.07 -17.55 6.62
N LYS A 116 -10.45 -16.29 6.44
CA LYS A 116 -11.83 -15.84 6.68
C LYS A 116 -12.78 -16.40 5.62
N MET A 117 -12.34 -16.41 4.36
CA MET A 117 -13.13 -16.98 3.26
C MET A 117 -13.27 -18.50 3.43
N THR A 118 -12.18 -19.23 3.71
CA THR A 118 -12.27 -20.68 3.96
C THR A 118 -13.12 -21.03 5.19
N LYS A 119 -13.17 -20.16 6.21
CA LYS A 119 -14.06 -20.34 7.36
C LYS A 119 -15.54 -20.13 7.01
N GLN A 120 -15.87 -19.32 6.01
CA GLN A 120 -17.25 -19.06 5.59
C GLN A 120 -17.80 -20.10 4.60
N PHE A 121 -16.93 -20.85 3.91
CA PHE A 121 -17.33 -21.89 2.95
C PHE A 121 -17.25 -23.33 3.50
N LYS A 122 -17.18 -23.51 4.83
CA LYS A 122 -17.43 -24.85 5.39
C LYS A 122 -18.93 -25.14 5.26
N CYS A 123 -19.29 -25.82 4.18
CA CYS A 123 -20.57 -26.49 4.03
C CYS A 123 -20.56 -27.71 4.96
N ASP A 124 -21.31 -27.67 6.06
CA ASP A 124 -21.39 -28.79 7.01
C ASP A 124 -22.13 -30.03 6.42
N ASN A 125 -22.67 -29.92 5.21
CA ASN A 125 -23.47 -30.95 4.53
C ASN A 125 -22.96 -31.35 3.13
N CYS A 126 -21.71 -31.03 2.79
CA CYS A 126 -21.16 -31.41 1.50
C CYS A 126 -20.22 -32.61 1.69
N GLU A 127 -20.79 -33.82 1.68
CA GLU A 127 -20.04 -35.06 1.42
C GLU A 127 -19.63 -35.07 -0.07
N TYR A 128 -18.39 -35.51 -0.31
CA TYR A 128 -17.73 -35.57 -1.61
C TYR A 128 -18.45 -36.47 -2.62
#